data_AF-A0A1M6TUF4-F1
#
_entry.id   AF-A0A1M6TUF4-F1
#
_cell.length_a   1.000
_cell.length_b   1.000
_cell.length_c   1.000
_cell.angle_alpha   90.00
_cell.angle_beta   90.00
_cell.angle_gamma   90.00
#
_symmetry.space_group_name_H-M   'P 1'
#
loop_
_entity.id
_entity.type
_entity.pdbx_description
1 polymer ?
#
loop_
_entity_poly.entity_id
_entity_poly.type
_entity_poly.pdbx_seq_one_letter_code
_entity_poly.pdbx_strand_id
1 'polypeptide(L)'
;MRYCIFGLGMLVLAGCATQSPPAQPPIVVEGEVVARGQAPFAELVLETAARNYYLLVFEREADRQAVAAEAPLWLRVEGTPYLDRWQGLPYTHLRVHRWERLR
;
A
#
# COMPACT_ATOMS: atom_id res chain seq x y z
N MET A 1 -17.12 61.80 7.20
CA MET A 1 -18.12 61.28 6.23
C MET A 1 -17.38 60.53 5.13
N ARG A 2 -17.72 59.24 4.92
CA ARG A 2 -17.41 58.35 3.76
C ARG A 2 -15.92 58.06 3.47
N TYR A 3 -15.40 56.90 3.86
CA TYR A 3 -15.50 55.53 3.28
C TYR A 3 -14.73 55.34 1.97
N CYS A 4 -13.76 54.42 2.02
CA CYS A 4 -13.38 53.38 1.03
C CYS A 4 -12.00 52.84 1.47
N ILE A 5 -11.89 51.83 2.34
CA ILE A 5 -11.90 50.39 1.98
C ILE A 5 -11.47 50.18 0.54
N PHE A 6 -10.25 49.69 0.29
CA PHE A 6 -9.93 48.64 -0.69
C PHE A 6 -8.41 48.40 -0.70
N GLY A 7 -8.00 47.15 -0.49
CA GLY A 7 -6.60 46.76 -0.64
C GLY A 7 -6.10 45.63 0.27
N LEU A 8 -6.99 44.91 0.95
CA LEU A 8 -6.63 43.65 1.60
C LEU A 8 -7.04 42.51 0.66
N GLY A 9 -6.09 41.89 -0.04
CA GLY A 9 -6.42 40.73 -0.86
C GLY A 9 -5.44 40.40 -1.96
N MET A 10 -4.22 39.99 -1.61
CA MET A 10 -3.42 39.17 -2.52
C MET A 10 -2.49 38.27 -1.70
N LEU A 11 -3.08 37.29 -1.02
CA LEU A 11 -2.35 36.26 -0.31
C LEU A 11 -2.94 34.90 -0.70
N VAL A 12 -2.04 34.03 -1.16
CA VAL A 12 -2.14 32.57 -1.28
C VAL A 12 -2.87 32.01 -2.52
N LEU A 13 -2.18 32.05 -3.66
CA LEU A 13 -2.35 31.04 -4.73
C LEU A 13 -1.01 30.31 -4.98
N ALA A 14 -0.30 29.95 -3.91
CA ALA A 14 0.70 28.88 -3.99
C ALA A 14 -0.07 27.56 -3.93
N GLY A 15 -0.65 27.15 -5.07
CA GLY A 15 -1.18 25.80 -5.21
C GLY A 15 -0.04 24.82 -4.98
N CYS A 16 -0.17 23.95 -3.98
CA CYS A 16 0.69 22.78 -3.88
C CYS A 16 0.50 21.98 -5.17
N ALA A 17 1.45 22.11 -6.10
CA ALA A 17 1.57 21.17 -7.20
C ALA A 17 1.91 19.82 -6.56
N THR A 18 0.88 19.01 -6.30
CA THR A 18 1.04 17.65 -5.82
C THR A 18 1.70 16.86 -6.93
N GLN A 19 3.02 16.88 -6.96
CA GLN A 19 3.81 16.07 -7.87
C GLN A 19 3.63 14.62 -7.45
N SER A 20 3.07 13.80 -8.34
CA SER A 20 2.94 12.36 -8.09
C SER A 20 4.32 11.80 -7.75
N PRO A 21 4.44 10.98 -6.70
CA PRO A 21 5.69 10.30 -6.39
C PRO A 21 6.16 9.50 -7.62
N PRO A 22 7.47 9.45 -7.89
CA PRO A 22 8.00 8.58 -8.94
C PRO A 22 7.56 7.14 -8.68
N ALA A 23 7.25 6.40 -9.76
CA ALA A 23 6.95 4.99 -9.67
C ALA A 23 8.12 4.25 -9.01
N GLN A 24 7.85 3.48 -7.96
CA GLN A 24 8.88 2.76 -7.23
C GLN A 24 9.27 1.51 -8.03
N PRO A 25 10.57 1.17 -8.12
CA PRO A 25 11.00 -0.06 -8.76
C PRO A 25 10.47 -1.29 -8.00
N PRO A 26 10.37 -2.45 -8.66
CA PRO A 26 10.09 -3.70 -7.96
C PRO A 26 11.10 -3.98 -6.86
N ILE A 27 10.61 -4.51 -5.74
CA ILE A 27 11.39 -4.95 -4.58
C ILE A 27 11.17 -6.44 -4.34
N VAL A 28 12.13 -7.08 -3.68
CA VAL A 28 12.00 -8.44 -3.17
C VAL A 28 11.94 -8.38 -1.66
N VAL A 29 10.92 -8.99 -1.07
CA VAL A 29 10.65 -8.98 0.37
C VAL A 29 10.39 -10.39 0.85
N GLU A 30 10.97 -10.74 1.99
CA GLU A 30 10.78 -12.03 2.65
C GLU A 30 10.06 -11.82 3.99
N GLY A 31 9.11 -12.70 4.29
CA GLY A 31 8.36 -12.61 5.54
C GLY A 31 7.26 -13.65 5.65
N GLU A 32 6.60 -13.62 6.80
CA GLU A 32 5.41 -14.45 7.05
C GLU A 32 4.19 -13.78 6.45
N VAL A 33 3.43 -14.51 5.65
CA VAL A 33 2.15 -14.08 5.12
C VAL A 33 1.04 -14.61 6.00
N VAL A 34 0.24 -13.68 6.50
CA VAL A 34 -0.91 -13.96 7.38
C VAL A 34 -2.17 -13.34 6.80
N ALA A 35 -3.31 -13.98 7.03
CA ALA A 35 -4.61 -13.38 6.74
C ALA A 35 -5.04 -12.46 7.88
N ARG A 36 -5.34 -11.19 7.59
CA ARG A 36 -5.87 -10.22 8.57
C ARG A 36 -7.25 -9.73 8.15
N GLY A 37 -8.16 -9.65 9.12
CA GLY A 37 -9.57 -9.30 8.91
C GLY A 37 -10.50 -10.50 9.09
N GLN A 38 -11.72 -10.39 8.58
CA GLN A 38 -12.72 -11.46 8.60
C GLN A 38 -13.17 -11.77 7.19
N ALA A 39 -13.37 -13.05 6.88
CA ALA A 39 -13.94 -13.44 5.60
C ALA A 39 -15.32 -12.78 5.39
N PRO A 40 -15.65 -12.32 4.16
CA PRO A 40 -14.88 -12.44 2.91
C PRO A 40 -13.86 -11.31 2.67
N PHE A 41 -13.68 -10.38 3.62
CA PHE A 41 -12.85 -9.17 3.50
C PHE A 41 -11.45 -9.32 4.12
N ALA A 42 -10.96 -10.56 4.24
CA ALA A 42 -9.63 -10.82 4.75
C ALA A 42 -8.57 -10.46 3.70
N GLU A 43 -7.56 -9.70 4.12
CA GLU A 43 -6.41 -9.34 3.31
C GLU A 43 -5.21 -10.20 3.67
N LEU A 44 -4.36 -10.48 2.69
CA LEU A 44 -3.08 -11.14 2.92
C LEU A 44 -2.02 -10.09 3.22
N VAL A 45 -1.37 -10.21 4.37
CA VAL A 45 -0.37 -9.27 4.85
C VAL A 45 0.95 -10.01 4.99
N LEU A 46 2.00 -9.50 4.37
CA LEU A 46 3.37 -9.96 4.57
C LEU A 46 4.03 -9.17 5.70
N GLU A 47 4.48 -9.88 6.73
CA GLU A 47 5.21 -9.37 7.88
C GLU A 47 6.67 -9.78 7.79
N THR A 48 7.54 -8.78 7.61
CA THR A 48 8.98 -9.00 7.57
C THR A 48 9.56 -9.18 8.98
N ALA A 49 10.75 -9.78 9.10
CA ALA A 49 11.48 -9.88 10.36
C ALA A 49 11.77 -8.50 11.00
N ALA A 50 11.88 -7.45 10.19
CA ALA A 50 12.06 -6.07 10.64
C ALA A 50 10.75 -5.36 11.03
N ARG A 51 9.62 -6.09 11.08
CA ARG A 51 8.28 -5.57 11.38
C ARG A 51 7.79 -4.49 10.41
N ASN A 52 8.17 -4.60 9.14
CA ASN A 52 7.48 -3.95 8.04
C ASN A 52 6.29 -4.81 7.58
N TYR A 53 5.20 -4.15 7.20
CA TYR A 53 3.93 -4.77 6.82
C TYR A 53 3.56 -4.36 5.40
N TYR A 54 3.26 -5.33 4.55
CA TYR A 54 2.84 -5.11 3.17
C TYR A 54 1.50 -5.80 2.90
N LEU A 55 0.51 -5.06 2.40
CA LEU A 55 -0.72 -5.66 1.89
C LEU A 55 -0.45 -6.26 0.51
N LEU A 56 -0.62 -7.57 0.36
CA LEU A 56 -0.35 -8.26 -0.88
C LEU A 56 -1.53 -8.12 -1.85
N VAL A 57 -1.26 -7.57 -3.02
CA VAL A 57 -2.23 -7.42 -4.09
C VAL A 57 -1.81 -8.30 -5.25
N PHE A 58 -2.50 -9.42 -5.43
CA PHE A 58 -2.26 -10.37 -6.50
C PHE A 58 -3.04 -9.97 -7.76
N GLU A 59 -2.41 -10.10 -8.93
CA GLU A 59 -3.10 -9.87 -10.20
C GLU A 59 -4.10 -10.99 -10.53
N ARG A 60 -3.79 -12.22 -10.11
CA ARG A 60 -4.63 -13.40 -10.32
C ARG A 60 -5.28 -13.83 -9.02
N GLU A 61 -6.60 -13.94 -9.00
CA GLU A 61 -7.35 -14.42 -7.83
C GLU A 61 -6.95 -15.85 -7.43
N ALA A 62 -6.57 -16.69 -8.40
CA ALA A 62 -6.09 -18.06 -8.13
C ALA A 62 -4.81 -18.07 -7.27
N ASP A 63 -3.89 -17.11 -7.48
CA ASP A 63 -2.68 -17.00 -6.66
C ASP A 63 -3.01 -16.53 -5.25
N ARG A 64 -3.91 -15.53 -5.16
CA ARG A 64 -4.42 -15.06 -3.87
C ARG A 64 -5.04 -16.22 -3.08
N GLN A 65 -5.89 -17.02 -3.72
CA GLN A 65 -6.55 -18.16 -3.08
C GLN A 65 -5.56 -19.25 -2.67
N ALA A 66 -4.56 -19.56 -3.51
CA ALA A 66 -3.52 -20.53 -3.18
C ALA A 66 -2.74 -20.10 -1.92
N VAL A 67 -2.30 -18.84 -1.88
CA VAL A 67 -1.61 -18.28 -0.71
C VAL A 67 -2.52 -18.24 0.52
N ALA A 68 -3.78 -17.82 0.36
CA ALA A 68 -4.73 -17.73 1.47
C ALA A 68 -5.09 -19.09 2.07
N ALA A 69 -5.18 -20.14 1.26
CA ALA A 69 -5.49 -21.49 1.72
C ALA A 69 -4.39 -22.10 2.61
N GLU A 70 -3.15 -21.62 2.44
CA GLU A 70 -1.98 -22.13 3.17
C GLU A 70 -1.50 -21.17 4.28
N ALA A 71 -2.07 -19.98 4.38
CA ALA A 71 -1.68 -19.01 5.40
C ALA A 71 -2.01 -19.53 6.81
N PRO A 72 -1.11 -19.32 7.81
CA PRO A 72 0.14 -18.57 7.73
C PRO A 72 1.29 -19.36 7.08
N LEU A 73 2.09 -18.69 6.23
CA LEU A 73 3.28 -19.28 5.59
C LEU A 73 4.38 -18.27 5.28
N TRP A 74 5.64 -18.70 5.23
CA TRP A 74 6.76 -17.86 4.84
C TRP A 74 6.94 -17.81 3.32
N LEU A 75 6.99 -16.60 2.76
CA LEU A 75 7.18 -16.36 1.32
C LEU A 75 8.33 -15.40 1.05
N ARG A 76 8.97 -15.58 -0.10
CA ARG A 76 9.72 -14.53 -0.80
C ARG A 76 8.84 -13.97 -1.91
N VAL A 77 8.57 -12.68 -1.87
CA VAL A 77 7.66 -11.98 -2.78
C VAL A 77 8.42 -10.88 -3.52
N GLU A 78 8.37 -10.93 -4.85
CA GLU A 78 8.81 -9.85 -5.72
C GLU A 78 7.58 -9.04 -6.16
N GLY A 79 7.63 -7.73 -5.97
CA GLY A 79 6.47 -6.87 -6.26
C GLY A 79 6.80 -5.39 -6.32
N THR A 80 5.88 -4.60 -6.89
CA THR A 80 5.99 -3.14 -6.91
C THR A 80 5.27 -2.55 -5.70
N PRO A 81 5.98 -1.82 -4.82
CA PRO A 81 5.37 -1.15 -3.68
C PRO A 81 4.63 0.11 -4.14
N TYR A 82 3.46 0.36 -3.56
CA TYR A 82 2.74 1.61 -3.74
C TYR A 82 1.97 1.96 -2.47
N LEU A 83 1.74 3.26 -2.27
CA LEU A 83 0.96 3.75 -1.14
C LEU A 83 -0.52 3.78 -1.53
N ASP A 84 -1.35 3.15 -0.71
CA ASP A 84 -2.81 3.21 -0.82
C ASP A 84 -3.44 3.18 0.58
N ARG A 85 -4.76 3.04 0.66
CA ARG A 85 -5.50 3.03 1.92
C ARG A 85 -6.06 1.65 2.23
N TRP A 86 -5.88 1.23 3.48
CA TRP A 86 -6.59 0.11 4.08
C TRP A 86 -7.39 0.61 5.28
N GLN A 87 -8.71 0.38 5.25
CA GLN A 87 -9.64 0.85 6.28
C GLN A 87 -9.53 2.37 6.55
N GLY A 88 -9.25 3.16 5.50
CA GLY A 88 -9.11 4.61 5.56
C GLY A 88 -7.72 5.11 5.97
N LEU A 89 -6.84 4.23 6.46
CA LEU A 89 -5.48 4.55 6.88
C LEU A 89 -4.47 4.30 5.76
N PRO A 90 -3.41 5.12 5.63
CA PRO A 90 -2.37 4.89 4.64
C PRO A 90 -1.58 3.63 4.98
N TYR A 91 -1.46 2.72 4.01
CA TYR A 91 -0.73 1.46 4.12
C TYR A 91 0.11 1.22 2.87
N THR A 92 1.19 0.46 3.03
CA THR A 92 2.02 0.05 1.89
C THR A 92 1.44 -1.22 1.28
N HIS A 93 1.03 -1.12 0.03
CA HIS A 93 0.59 -2.25 -0.78
C HIS A 93 1.76 -2.75 -1.62
N LEU A 94 1.77 -4.04 -1.90
CA LEU A 94 2.75 -4.68 -2.75
C LEU A 94 2.01 -5.40 -3.87
N ARG A 95 2.08 -4.84 -5.09
CA ARG A 95 1.56 -5.54 -6.28
C ARG A 95 2.49 -6.71 -6.57
N VAL A 96 1.98 -7.93 -6.38
CA VAL A 96 2.76 -9.16 -6.48
C VAL A 96 3.00 -9.52 -7.94
N HIS A 97 4.27 -9.59 -8.33
CA HIS A 97 4.70 -10.07 -9.65
C HIS A 97 5.05 -11.54 -9.60
N ARG A 98 5.75 -11.96 -8.54
CA ARG A 98 6.18 -13.34 -8.32
C ARG A 98 6.25 -13.64 -6.84
N TRP A 99 5.99 -14.88 -6.49
CA TRP A 99 6.20 -15.37 -5.13
C TRP A 99 6.74 -16.80 -5.15
N GLU A 100 7.46 -17.15 -4.10
CA GLU A 100 7.88 -18.51 -3.83
C GLU A 100 7.79 -18.80 -2.34
N ARG A 101 7.46 -20.05 -2.01
CA ARG A 101 7.41 -20.51 -0.63
C ARG A 101 8.81 -20.75 -0.11
N LEU A 102 9.09 -20.19 1.07
CA LEU A 102 10.28 -20.49 1.85
C LEU A 102 9.95 -21.69 2.75
N ARG A 103 10.85 -22.67 2.78
CA ARG A 103 10.66 -23.92 3.53
C ARG A 103 10.77 -23.71 5.03
#